data_AF-A0A6L9YHE9-F1
#
_entry.id   AF-A0A6L9YHE9-F1
#
_cell.length_a   1.000
_cell.length_b   1.000
_cell.length_c   1.000
_cell.angle_alpha   90.00
_cell.angle_beta   90.00
_cell.angle_gamma   90.00
#
_symmetry.space_group_name_H-M   'P 1'
#
loop_
_entity.id
_entity.type
_entity.pdbx_description
1 polymer ?
#
loop_
_entity_poly.entity_id
_entity_poly.type
_entity_poly.pdbx_seq_one_letter_code
_entity_poly.pdbx_strand_id
1 'polypeptide(L)'
;MSNAKYWKPAYQLFNPEQPLTTPEEMKDFYIQREDSPVENLIAILEMEDEPAKFLLAGHRGSGKTTELRRIQQELAENYAVIWVDTATALDRYNIGYAEVVVLIGMEVCRQAIKPGWWSNRDQRLLDDLENSLTTVIYQDKETETEQLELPEVLKKLGLILKRGLTRDMTKTLNIRPAVSDIIDRVNDIIKAAEKDRKQKLLVIVDGLDRHDLRTALEMFASPLLTELECHIIYTIPISLRYSPSFRQPMESFQCLDLYNLPVFECDRNSGPTSTPNQAGRDRLKSVITKRLAKINETDLFTPDALELLSEKSGGVLRDLIRLARGACQVALKKKKEYVDTTIAKEAIQEERKAYTINDYHFKELATVHETGRLTTNTHHLPKQGEFVICDELLQNKYVLGYYGDHTWFDVHPIIIEDLEQWQGSQNSAVSS
;
A
#
# COMPACT_ATOMS: atom_id res chain seq x y z
N MET A 1 5.81 -21.96 -33.49
CA MET A 1 5.61 -22.67 -32.21
C MET A 1 6.20 -21.85 -31.10
N SER A 2 5.35 -21.20 -30.32
CA SER A 2 5.77 -20.52 -29.10
C SER A 2 6.40 -21.51 -28.11
N ASN A 3 7.43 -21.04 -27.42
CA ASN A 3 8.16 -21.80 -26.41
C ASN A 3 8.56 -20.86 -25.27
N ALA A 4 9.25 -21.38 -24.26
CA ALA A 4 9.65 -20.57 -23.11
C ALA A 4 10.53 -19.37 -23.52
N LYS A 5 11.38 -19.50 -24.54
CA LYS A 5 12.22 -18.40 -25.04
C LYS A 5 11.39 -17.27 -25.65
N TYR A 6 10.29 -17.61 -26.31
CA TYR A 6 9.35 -16.64 -26.90
C TYR A 6 8.57 -15.86 -25.82
N TRP A 7 7.99 -16.54 -24.84
CA TRP A 7 7.15 -15.88 -23.82
C TRP A 7 7.92 -15.25 -22.66
N LYS A 8 9.17 -15.67 -22.41
CA LYS A 8 9.95 -15.20 -21.25
C LYS A 8 10.13 -13.67 -21.20
N PRO A 9 10.48 -12.96 -22.29
CA PRO A 9 10.60 -11.50 -22.25
C PRO A 9 9.31 -10.81 -21.80
N ALA A 10 8.18 -11.13 -22.42
CA ALA A 10 6.87 -10.58 -22.05
C ALA A 10 6.50 -10.94 -20.60
N TYR A 11 6.66 -12.20 -20.21
CA TYR A 11 6.39 -12.67 -18.86
C TYR A 11 7.19 -11.89 -17.80
N GLN A 12 8.46 -11.55 -18.07
CA GLN A 12 9.31 -10.81 -17.12
C GLN A 12 8.88 -9.35 -16.96
N LEU A 13 8.28 -8.73 -17.98
CA LEU A 13 7.74 -7.37 -17.88
C LEU A 13 6.54 -7.25 -16.94
N PHE A 14 5.86 -8.36 -16.65
CA PHE A 14 4.68 -8.41 -15.81
C PHE A 14 5.00 -9.02 -14.44
N ASN A 15 5.94 -8.46 -13.67
CA ASN A 15 6.20 -8.89 -12.29
C ASN A 15 5.31 -8.12 -11.30
N PRO A 16 4.26 -8.75 -10.70
CA PRO A 16 3.31 -8.03 -9.85
C PRO A 16 3.88 -7.59 -8.49
N GLU A 17 5.03 -8.13 -8.08
CA GLU A 17 5.66 -7.82 -6.80
C GLU A 17 6.70 -6.69 -6.89
N GLN A 18 6.94 -6.15 -8.09
CA GLN A 18 7.87 -5.04 -8.32
C GLN A 18 7.11 -3.74 -8.64
N PRO A 19 7.07 -2.77 -7.70
CA PRO A 19 6.62 -1.42 -8.01
C PRO A 19 7.62 -0.71 -8.93
N LEU A 20 7.20 0.40 -9.55
CA LEU A 20 8.14 1.25 -10.29
C LEU A 20 8.85 2.15 -9.29
N THR A 21 10.17 2.16 -9.33
CA THR A 21 11.01 2.81 -8.30
C THR A 21 12.04 3.76 -8.88
N THR A 22 12.52 3.53 -10.10
CA THR A 22 13.52 4.40 -10.74
C THR A 22 12.89 5.39 -11.73
N PRO A 23 13.53 6.53 -12.03
CA PRO A 23 13.07 7.45 -13.06
C PRO A 23 12.91 6.80 -14.45
N GLU A 24 13.79 5.87 -14.81
CA GLU A 24 13.70 5.12 -16.06
C GLU A 24 12.47 4.21 -16.08
N GLU A 25 12.20 3.51 -14.98
CA GLU A 25 11.00 2.69 -14.84
C GLU A 25 9.72 3.52 -14.92
N MET A 26 9.70 4.70 -14.28
CA MET A 26 8.58 5.64 -14.38
C MET A 26 8.36 6.07 -15.84
N LYS A 27 9.42 6.52 -16.52
CA LYS A 27 9.35 6.92 -17.93
C LYS A 27 8.82 5.79 -18.81
N ASP A 28 9.39 4.60 -18.65
CA ASP A 28 9.12 3.44 -19.51
C ASP A 28 7.75 2.81 -19.27
N PHE A 29 7.21 2.88 -18.05
CA PHE A 29 6.06 2.04 -17.68
C PHE A 29 4.93 2.76 -16.97
N TYR A 30 5.17 3.94 -16.39
CA TYR A 30 4.12 4.67 -15.68
C TYR A 30 3.07 5.18 -16.66
N ILE A 31 1.80 5.07 -16.27
CA ILE A 31 0.66 5.68 -16.94
C ILE A 31 0.07 6.67 -15.93
N GLN A 32 0.05 7.95 -16.29
CA GLN A 32 -0.50 8.98 -15.42
C GLN A 32 -1.96 8.68 -15.10
N ARG A 33 -2.35 9.00 -13.88
CA ARG A 33 -3.71 8.81 -13.37
C ARG A 33 -4.31 10.18 -13.07
N GLU A 34 -5.55 10.40 -13.51
CA GLU A 34 -6.27 11.65 -13.19
C GLU A 34 -6.61 11.74 -11.71
N ASP A 35 -6.83 10.60 -11.06
CA ASP A 35 -7.17 10.47 -9.64
C ASP A 35 -5.95 10.34 -8.71
N SER A 36 -4.73 10.55 -9.22
CA SER A 36 -3.55 10.44 -8.36
C SER A 36 -3.59 11.53 -7.28
N PRO A 37 -3.52 11.17 -5.98
CA PRO A 37 -3.48 12.15 -4.91
C PRO A 37 -2.14 12.89 -4.84
N VAL A 38 -1.16 12.51 -5.68
CA VAL A 38 0.20 13.07 -5.68
C VAL A 38 0.19 14.58 -5.92
N GLU A 39 -0.54 15.06 -6.92
CA GLU A 39 -0.55 16.50 -7.26
C GLU A 39 -1.13 17.34 -6.13
N ASN A 40 -2.25 16.89 -5.55
CA ASN A 40 -2.85 17.54 -4.40
C ASN A 40 -1.93 17.51 -3.18
N LEU A 41 -1.26 16.38 -2.92
CA LEU A 41 -0.32 16.27 -1.82
C LEU A 41 0.88 17.20 -2.01
N ILE A 42 1.44 17.28 -3.22
CA ILE A 42 2.53 18.21 -3.53
C ILE A 42 2.08 19.65 -3.29
N ALA A 43 0.90 20.03 -3.81
CA ALA A 43 0.35 21.37 -3.59
C ALA A 43 0.12 21.67 -2.10
N ILE A 44 -0.33 20.71 -1.30
CA ILE A 44 -0.47 20.87 0.16
C ILE A 44 0.91 21.04 0.81
N LEU A 45 1.88 20.19 0.48
CA LEU A 45 3.23 20.26 1.04
C LEU A 45 3.90 21.59 0.72
N GLU A 46 3.75 22.10 -0.50
CA GLU A 46 4.27 23.41 -0.89
C GLU A 46 3.67 24.58 -0.10
N MET A 47 2.42 24.46 0.34
CA MET A 47 1.71 25.50 1.08
C MET A 47 1.86 25.38 2.60
N GLU A 48 2.21 24.20 3.11
CA GLU A 48 2.24 23.92 4.54
C GLU A 48 3.63 24.16 5.13
N ASP A 49 3.72 25.12 6.06
CA ASP A 49 4.95 25.40 6.79
C ASP A 49 5.14 24.54 8.03
N GLU A 50 4.05 24.12 8.65
CA GLU A 50 4.09 23.32 9.86
C GLU A 50 4.17 21.80 9.57
N PRO A 51 4.78 20.99 10.45
CA PRO A 51 4.89 19.54 10.28
C PRO A 51 3.55 18.78 10.11
N ALA A 52 3.09 18.59 8.87
CA ALA A 52 1.87 17.82 8.58
C ALA A 52 2.07 16.30 8.50
N LYS A 53 1.04 15.53 8.89
CA LYS A 53 1.04 14.06 8.88
C LYS A 53 -0.05 13.56 7.93
N PHE A 54 0.33 12.74 6.98
CA PHE A 54 -0.53 12.24 5.93
C PHE A 54 -0.73 10.73 6.04
N LEU A 55 -1.96 10.27 5.79
CA LEU A 55 -2.28 8.86 5.61
C LEU A 55 -2.62 8.62 4.14
N LEU A 56 -1.85 7.78 3.46
CA LEU A 56 -2.14 7.33 2.11
C LEU A 56 -2.83 5.97 2.14
N ALA A 57 -4.14 5.98 1.96
CA ALA A 57 -4.98 4.80 1.88
C ALA A 57 -5.14 4.31 0.43
N GLY A 58 -5.49 3.04 0.27
CA GLY A 58 -5.78 2.43 -1.02
C GLY A 58 -5.58 0.92 -0.97
N HIS A 59 -6.20 0.18 -1.89
CA HIS A 59 -6.06 -1.28 -1.90
C HIS A 59 -4.60 -1.72 -2.01
N ARG A 60 -4.28 -2.87 -1.41
CA ARG A 60 -2.96 -3.46 -1.58
C ARG A 60 -2.75 -3.78 -3.06
N GLY A 61 -1.74 -3.13 -3.66
CA GLY A 61 -1.47 -3.26 -5.10
C GLY A 61 -2.12 -2.19 -5.99
N SER A 62 -2.76 -1.15 -5.42
CA SER A 62 -3.31 -0.02 -6.17
C SER A 62 -2.24 0.91 -6.78
N GLY A 63 -0.99 0.82 -6.32
CA GLY A 63 0.14 1.62 -6.83
C GLY A 63 0.79 2.58 -5.82
N LYS A 64 0.44 2.52 -4.53
CA LYS A 64 0.94 3.44 -3.49
C LYS A 64 2.46 3.65 -3.51
N THR A 65 3.26 2.58 -3.46
CA THR A 65 4.73 2.68 -3.54
C THR A 65 5.21 3.42 -4.80
N THR A 66 4.58 3.17 -5.95
CA THR A 66 4.91 3.84 -7.22
C THR A 66 4.62 5.35 -7.12
N GLU A 67 3.43 5.74 -6.63
CA GLU A 67 3.06 7.15 -6.45
C GLU A 67 3.95 7.84 -5.40
N LEU A 68 4.32 7.17 -4.31
CA LEU A 68 5.26 7.69 -3.30
C LEU A 68 6.67 7.90 -3.86
N ARG A 69 7.16 7.01 -4.74
CA ARG A 69 8.44 7.18 -5.44
C ARG A 69 8.40 8.35 -6.41
N ARG A 70 7.24 8.59 -7.02
CA ARG A 70 7.00 9.75 -7.87
C ARG A 70 7.04 11.05 -7.05
N ILE A 71 6.36 11.11 -5.89
CA ILE A 71 6.46 12.23 -4.94
C ILE A 71 7.91 12.49 -4.55
N GLN A 72 8.66 11.44 -4.20
CA GLN A 72 10.08 11.55 -3.85
C GLN A 72 10.91 12.20 -4.97
N GLN A 73 10.62 11.89 -6.24
CA GLN A 73 11.33 12.46 -7.40
C GLN A 73 10.93 13.91 -7.64
N GLU A 74 9.63 14.22 -7.59
CA GLU A 74 9.08 15.56 -7.87
C GLU A 74 9.46 16.57 -6.78
N LEU A 75 9.57 16.14 -5.52
CA LEU A 75 9.92 17.00 -4.39
C LEU A 75 11.42 17.10 -4.09
N ALA A 76 12.29 16.45 -4.87
CA ALA A 76 13.72 16.34 -4.55
C ALA A 76 14.47 17.69 -4.46
N GLU A 77 13.98 18.73 -5.15
CA GLU A 77 14.58 20.07 -5.11
C GLU A 77 14.25 20.83 -3.81
N ASN A 78 13.04 20.66 -3.28
CA ASN A 78 12.55 21.40 -2.11
C ASN A 78 12.63 20.60 -0.80
N TYR A 79 12.65 19.27 -0.91
CA TYR A 79 12.62 18.35 0.23
C TYR A 79 13.80 17.40 0.26
N ALA A 80 14.33 17.20 1.48
CA ALA A 80 15.21 16.10 1.80
C ALA A 80 14.36 14.88 2.21
N VAL A 81 14.18 13.94 1.28
CA VAL A 81 13.31 12.79 1.50
C VAL A 81 14.04 11.65 2.21
N ILE A 82 13.48 11.19 3.33
CA ILE A 82 13.91 9.99 4.07
C ILE A 82 12.89 8.88 3.82
N TRP A 83 13.34 7.80 3.17
CA TRP A 83 12.47 6.67 2.84
C TRP A 83 12.58 5.56 3.89
N VAL A 84 11.46 5.20 4.50
CA VAL A 84 11.33 4.14 5.50
C VAL A 84 10.51 2.99 4.92
N ASP A 85 11.18 1.89 4.59
CA ASP A 85 10.55 0.67 4.08
C ASP A 85 10.25 -0.30 5.22
N THR A 86 9.02 -0.28 5.72
CA THR A 86 8.60 -1.14 6.83
C THR A 86 8.43 -2.59 6.39
N ALA A 87 8.09 -2.81 5.12
CA ALA A 87 7.83 -4.14 4.58
C ALA A 87 9.08 -5.03 4.54
N THR A 88 10.27 -4.45 4.44
CA THR A 88 11.55 -5.18 4.46
C THR A 88 12.24 -5.13 5.83
N ALA A 89 12.01 -4.08 6.60
CA ALA A 89 12.68 -3.84 7.86
C ALA A 89 12.01 -4.50 9.08
N LEU A 90 10.68 -4.68 9.04
CA LEU A 90 9.90 -5.06 10.21
C LEU A 90 9.24 -6.46 10.07
N ASP A 91 8.98 -7.12 11.20
CA ASP A 91 8.23 -8.38 11.23
C ASP A 91 6.74 -8.18 10.92
N ARG A 92 6.20 -8.87 9.91
CA ARG A 92 4.81 -8.64 9.45
C ARG A 92 3.71 -8.86 10.51
N TYR A 93 4.00 -9.54 11.62
CA TYR A 93 3.04 -9.92 12.65
C TYR A 93 3.21 -9.19 13.99
N ASN A 94 4.37 -8.60 14.23
CA ASN A 94 4.71 -8.00 15.51
C ASN A 94 5.26 -6.58 15.30
N ILE A 95 4.41 -5.68 14.80
CA ILE A 95 4.71 -4.25 14.59
C ILE A 95 3.67 -3.41 15.32
N GLY A 96 4.15 -2.47 16.12
CA GLY A 96 3.37 -1.35 16.63
C GLY A 96 4.01 -0.01 16.28
N TYR A 97 3.50 1.05 16.91
CA TYR A 97 4.04 2.41 16.74
C TYR A 97 5.51 2.51 17.16
N ALA A 98 5.95 1.72 18.15
CA ALA A 98 7.30 1.76 18.69
C ALA A 98 8.33 1.32 17.63
N GLU A 99 8.09 0.18 16.96
CA GLU A 99 8.95 -0.30 15.88
C GLU A 99 9.07 0.70 14.73
N VAL A 100 7.97 1.38 14.39
CA VAL A 100 7.96 2.41 13.34
C VAL A 100 8.82 3.61 13.75
N VAL A 101 8.67 4.13 14.97
CA VAL A 101 9.46 5.26 15.45
C VAL A 101 10.95 4.91 15.55
N VAL A 102 11.28 3.73 16.10
CA VAL A 102 12.68 3.25 16.16
C VAL A 102 13.26 3.14 14.76
N LEU A 103 12.49 2.61 13.79
CA LEU A 103 12.94 2.49 12.41
C LEU A 103 13.17 3.86 11.74
N ILE A 104 12.30 4.85 12.00
CA ILE A 104 12.49 6.22 11.55
C ILE A 104 13.80 6.78 12.12
N GLY A 105 14.03 6.66 13.43
CA GLY A 105 15.27 7.11 14.07
C GLY A 105 16.51 6.46 13.47
N MET A 106 16.47 5.15 13.23
CA MET A 106 17.55 4.43 12.54
C MET A 106 17.81 4.97 11.13
N GLU A 107 16.76 5.28 10.37
CA GLU A 107 16.92 5.79 9.01
C GLU A 107 17.42 7.25 9.00
N VAL A 108 16.99 8.07 9.96
CA VAL A 108 17.55 9.41 10.18
C VAL A 108 19.05 9.33 10.46
N CYS A 109 19.50 8.46 11.37
CA CYS A 109 20.93 8.20 11.60
C CYS A 109 21.65 7.81 10.30
N ARG A 110 21.10 6.86 9.53
CA ARG A 110 21.72 6.40 8.27
C ARG A 110 21.85 7.51 7.23
N GLN A 111 20.86 8.39 7.13
CA GLN A 111 20.93 9.52 6.20
C GLN A 111 21.91 10.58 6.71
N ALA A 112 21.88 10.90 8.00
CA ALA A 112 22.74 11.90 8.62
C ALA A 112 24.25 11.63 8.49
N ILE A 113 24.65 10.36 8.45
CA ILE A 113 26.07 9.97 8.25
C ILE A 113 26.51 9.96 6.79
N LYS A 114 25.59 10.05 5.82
CA LYS A 114 25.96 10.05 4.40
C LYS A 114 26.74 11.32 4.04
N PRO A 115 27.85 11.21 3.29
CA PRO A 115 28.60 12.37 2.82
C PRO A 115 27.69 13.37 2.09
N GLY A 116 27.77 14.65 2.48
CA GLY A 116 27.01 15.74 1.84
C GLY A 116 25.51 15.79 2.19
N TRP A 117 24.98 14.87 3.00
CA TRP A 117 23.59 14.96 3.44
C TRP A 117 23.42 16.00 4.56
N TRP A 118 24.29 16.04 5.56
CA TRP A 118 24.32 17.09 6.57
C TRP A 118 25.75 17.64 6.63
N SER A 119 25.98 18.79 6.02
CA SER A 119 27.33 19.32 5.77
C SER A 119 27.96 19.86 7.04
N ASN A 120 27.20 20.64 7.81
CA ASN A 120 27.61 21.14 9.13
C ASN A 120 27.04 20.25 10.25
N ARG A 121 27.36 18.96 10.18
CA ARG A 121 26.85 17.94 11.11
C ARG A 121 27.29 18.18 12.55
N ASP A 122 26.32 18.27 13.47
CA ASP A 122 26.61 18.24 14.90
C ASP A 122 26.68 16.79 15.37
N GLN A 123 27.90 16.32 15.64
CA GLN A 123 28.13 14.96 16.08
C GLN A 123 27.43 14.64 17.40
N ARG A 124 27.22 15.64 18.28
CA ARG A 124 26.55 15.42 19.58
C ARG A 124 25.11 14.95 19.41
N LEU A 125 24.37 15.53 18.46
CA LEU A 125 22.98 15.13 18.21
C LEU A 125 22.88 13.69 17.68
N LEU A 126 23.89 13.25 16.92
CA LEU A 126 23.96 11.86 16.48
C LEU A 126 24.32 10.91 17.60
N ASP A 127 25.29 11.28 18.43
CA ASP A 127 25.69 10.48 19.58
C ASP A 127 24.51 10.36 20.57
N ASP A 128 23.73 11.43 20.77
CA ASP A 128 22.52 11.41 21.60
C ASP A 128 21.45 10.47 21.03
N LEU A 129 21.14 10.55 19.73
CA LEU A 129 20.20 9.62 19.10
C LEU A 129 20.69 8.17 19.14
N GLU A 130 22.00 7.94 18.94
CA GLU A 130 22.61 6.62 19.06
C GLU A 130 22.44 6.05 20.47
N ASN A 131 22.62 6.86 21.51
CA ASN A 131 22.39 6.45 22.90
C ASN A 131 20.92 6.11 23.18
N SER A 132 19.98 6.91 22.67
CA SER A 132 18.53 6.64 22.78
C SER A 132 18.15 5.33 22.08
N LEU A 133 18.67 5.11 20.86
CA LEU A 133 18.47 3.88 20.10
C LEU A 133 19.08 2.66 20.81
N THR A 134 20.26 2.82 21.43
CA THR A 134 20.94 1.75 22.18
C THR A 134 20.14 1.34 23.42
N THR A 135 19.43 2.28 24.05
CA THR A 135 18.55 2.00 25.19
C THR A 135 17.47 0.97 24.85
N VAL A 136 16.94 0.98 23.62
CA VAL A 136 15.97 -0.02 23.14
C VAL A 136 16.58 -1.42 23.09
N ILE A 137 17.87 -1.55 22.75
CA ILE A 137 18.58 -2.83 22.74
C ILE A 137 18.70 -3.40 24.16
N TYR A 138 19.09 -2.57 25.13
CA TYR A 138 19.27 -3.01 26.52
C TYR A 138 17.94 -3.47 27.13
N GLN A 139 16.85 -2.76 26.83
CA GLN A 139 15.52 -3.13 27.28
C GLN A 139 15.00 -4.43 26.63
N ASP A 140 15.49 -4.84 25.46
CA ASP A 140 15.09 -6.08 24.77
C ASP A 140 15.77 -7.35 25.27
N LYS A 141 16.97 -7.24 25.86
CA LYS A 141 17.80 -8.43 26.15
C LYS A 141 18.26 -8.60 27.60
N GLU A 142 17.83 -7.76 28.55
CA GLU A 142 18.31 -7.79 29.95
C GLU A 142 19.85 -8.00 30.06
N THR A 143 20.62 -7.45 29.12
CA THR A 143 22.07 -7.69 28.99
C THR A 143 22.87 -6.46 29.37
N GLU A 144 24.09 -6.70 29.85
CA GLU A 144 25.01 -5.66 30.31
C GLU A 144 25.32 -4.60 29.24
N THR A 145 25.58 -3.39 29.73
CA THR A 145 25.92 -2.17 28.99
C THR A 145 27.28 -2.27 28.31
N GLU A 146 27.36 -2.99 27.19
CA GLU A 146 28.49 -2.86 26.25
C GLU A 146 28.38 -1.54 25.48
N GLN A 147 29.47 -0.77 25.39
CA GLN A 147 29.56 0.34 24.45
C GLN A 147 29.57 -0.20 23.02
N LEU A 148 28.62 0.24 22.21
CA LEU A 148 28.47 -0.16 20.82
C LEU A 148 28.72 1.06 19.93
N GLU A 149 29.31 0.82 18.76
CA GLU A 149 29.40 1.84 17.71
C GLU A 149 28.13 1.85 16.85
N LEU A 150 27.79 3.00 16.26
CA LEU A 150 26.59 3.20 15.45
C LEU A 150 26.30 2.08 14.41
N PRO A 151 27.28 1.59 13.61
CA PRO A 151 27.01 0.51 12.67
C PRO A 151 26.52 -0.77 13.35
N GLU A 152 27.02 -1.07 14.56
CA GLU A 152 26.60 -2.22 15.35
C GLU A 152 25.22 -2.02 15.98
N VAL A 153 24.94 -0.82 16.50
CA VAL A 153 23.62 -0.42 17.02
C VAL A 153 22.55 -0.62 15.93
N LEU A 154 22.78 -0.04 14.74
CA LEU A 154 21.87 -0.15 13.61
C LEU A 154 21.67 -1.59 13.15
N LYS A 155 22.72 -2.42 13.17
CA LYS A 155 22.64 -3.84 12.82
C LYS A 155 21.85 -4.63 13.85
N LYS A 156 22.12 -4.45 15.15
CA LYS A 156 21.41 -5.13 16.24
C LYS A 156 19.93 -4.75 16.26
N LEU A 157 19.59 -3.47 16.16
CA LEU A 157 18.20 -3.02 16.07
C LEU A 157 17.51 -3.57 14.81
N GLY A 158 18.19 -3.61 13.67
CA GLY A 158 17.64 -4.21 12.46
C GLY A 158 17.26 -5.69 12.63
N LEU A 159 17.99 -6.45 13.45
CA LEU A 159 17.64 -7.83 13.80
C LEU A 159 16.47 -7.90 14.80
N ILE A 160 16.44 -6.99 15.78
CA ILE A 160 15.34 -6.89 16.76
C ILE A 160 14.03 -6.56 16.06
N LEU A 161 14.01 -5.53 15.22
CA LEU A 161 12.83 -5.10 14.47
C LEU A 161 12.31 -6.19 13.50
N LYS A 162 13.21 -6.98 12.90
CA LYS A 162 12.84 -8.16 12.08
C LYS A 162 12.22 -9.31 12.87
N ARG A 163 12.41 -9.34 14.19
CA ARG A 163 11.74 -10.26 15.12
C ARG A 163 10.50 -9.62 15.77
N GLY A 164 10.40 -8.29 15.71
CA GLY A 164 9.50 -7.44 16.49
C GLY A 164 9.96 -7.28 17.94
N LEU A 165 9.59 -6.18 18.58
CA LEU A 165 9.89 -5.96 20.01
C LEU A 165 9.05 -6.94 20.84
N THR A 166 9.60 -7.41 21.97
CA THR A 166 8.89 -8.37 22.80
C THR A 166 7.58 -7.79 23.34
N ARG A 167 6.54 -8.62 23.46
CA ARG A 167 5.19 -8.21 23.93
C ARG A 167 5.20 -7.60 25.33
N ASP A 168 6.14 -8.01 26.17
CA ASP A 168 6.30 -7.44 27.50
C ASP A 168 6.83 -6.00 27.41
N MET A 169 7.79 -5.70 26.52
CA MET A 169 8.28 -4.33 26.27
C MET A 169 7.20 -3.41 25.69
N THR A 170 6.47 -3.84 24.66
CA THR A 170 5.44 -3.00 24.01
C THR A 170 4.25 -2.68 24.93
N LYS A 171 3.99 -3.51 25.95
CA LYS A 171 2.95 -3.28 26.96
C LYS A 171 3.45 -2.64 28.24
N THR A 172 4.76 -2.69 28.55
CA THR A 172 5.29 -1.98 29.72
C THR A 172 5.35 -0.49 29.45
N LEU A 173 5.01 0.30 30.47
CA LEU A 173 5.23 1.76 30.52
C LEU A 173 6.70 2.17 30.27
N ASN A 174 7.64 1.24 30.18
CA ASN A 174 9.08 1.49 30.05
C ASN A 174 9.55 1.76 28.60
N ILE A 175 8.86 1.25 27.56
CA ILE A 175 9.26 1.51 26.17
C ILE A 175 8.84 2.90 25.70
N ARG A 176 7.71 3.42 26.22
CA ARG A 176 7.18 4.74 25.83
C ARG A 176 8.19 5.86 26.09
N PRO A 177 8.82 5.97 27.28
CA PRO A 177 9.88 6.95 27.52
C PRO A 177 11.04 6.84 26.54
N ALA A 178 11.49 5.63 26.21
CA ALA A 178 12.57 5.42 25.25
C ALA A 178 12.16 5.86 23.83
N VAL A 179 10.93 5.57 23.43
CA VAL A 179 10.37 6.00 22.14
C VAL A 179 10.21 7.52 22.08
N SER A 180 9.73 8.15 23.15
CA SER A 180 9.63 9.62 23.24
C SER A 180 11.00 10.29 23.21
N ASP A 181 12.00 9.76 23.91
CA ASP A 181 13.36 10.28 23.84
C ASP A 181 13.94 10.13 22.42
N ILE A 182 13.68 9.02 21.72
CA ILE A 182 14.04 8.88 20.30
C ILE A 182 13.37 9.97 19.45
N ILE A 183 12.09 10.26 19.66
CA ILE A 183 11.36 11.32 18.93
C ILE A 183 12.04 12.68 19.17
N ASP A 184 12.34 13.02 20.42
CA ASP A 184 13.02 14.26 20.78
C ASP A 184 14.39 14.38 20.07
N ARG A 185 15.21 13.33 20.10
CA ARG A 185 16.52 13.33 19.40
C ARG A 185 16.39 13.40 17.89
N VAL A 186 15.38 12.75 17.32
CA VAL A 186 15.12 12.85 15.88
C VAL A 186 14.69 14.28 15.53
N ASN A 187 13.84 14.93 16.33
CA ASN A 187 13.40 16.30 16.13
C ASN A 187 14.58 17.30 16.19
N ASP A 188 15.51 17.11 17.13
CA ASP A 188 16.74 17.91 17.20
C ASP A 188 17.57 17.81 15.91
N ILE A 189 17.74 16.59 15.37
CA ILE A 189 18.45 16.36 14.10
C ILE A 189 17.69 16.96 12.93
N ILE A 190 16.36 16.76 12.84
CA ILE A 190 15.52 17.34 11.77
C ILE A 190 15.74 18.84 11.71
N LYS A 191 15.56 19.54 12.84
CA LYS A 191 15.71 20.98 12.93
C LYS A 191 17.10 21.47 12.52
N ALA A 192 18.15 20.77 12.96
CA ALA A 192 19.52 21.11 12.60
C ALA A 192 19.81 20.86 11.11
N ALA A 193 19.33 19.75 10.56
CA ALA A 193 19.52 19.35 9.18
C ALA A 193 18.75 20.26 8.21
N GLU A 194 17.48 20.60 8.47
CA GLU A 194 16.71 21.52 7.64
C GLU A 194 17.38 22.90 7.55
N LYS A 195 17.88 23.40 8.69
CA LYS A 195 18.59 24.69 8.76
C LYS A 195 19.85 24.71 7.92
N ASP A 196 20.62 23.61 7.92
CA ASP A 196 21.84 23.44 7.14
C ASP A 196 21.53 23.30 5.64
N ARG A 197 20.56 22.44 5.32
CA ARG A 197 20.22 22.07 3.93
C ARG A 197 19.40 23.12 3.19
N LYS A 198 18.70 24.00 3.90
CA LYS A 198 17.68 24.91 3.31
C LYS A 198 16.57 24.16 2.55
N GLN A 199 16.30 22.94 2.99
CA GLN A 199 15.24 22.08 2.48
C GLN A 199 14.47 21.54 3.69
N LYS A 200 13.14 21.44 3.58
CA LYS A 200 12.33 20.74 4.58
C LYS A 200 12.60 19.24 4.50
N LEU A 201 12.42 18.52 5.59
CA LEU A 201 12.50 17.07 5.63
C LEU A 201 11.11 16.46 5.39
N LEU A 202 11.08 15.41 4.56
CA LEU A 202 9.90 14.60 4.31
C LEU A 202 10.23 13.14 4.62
N VAL A 203 9.54 12.55 5.58
CA VAL A 203 9.64 11.11 5.86
C VAL A 203 8.52 10.38 5.12
N ILE A 204 8.87 9.37 4.34
CA ILE A 204 7.89 8.49 3.69
C ILE A 204 7.98 7.11 4.34
N VAL A 205 6.89 6.66 4.97
CA VAL A 205 6.78 5.36 5.62
C VAL A 205 5.85 4.46 4.80
N ASP A 206 6.48 3.61 3.98
CA ASP A 206 5.78 2.70 3.05
C ASP A 206 5.78 1.25 3.55
N GLY A 207 4.67 0.56 3.34
CA GLY A 207 4.50 -0.87 3.62
C GLY A 207 3.65 -1.20 4.85
N LEU A 208 3.14 -0.21 5.57
CA LEU A 208 2.25 -0.39 6.72
C LEU A 208 0.82 -0.83 6.33
N ASP A 209 0.50 -0.82 5.04
CA ASP A 209 -0.77 -1.32 4.48
C ASP A 209 -0.89 -2.86 4.44
N ARG A 210 0.10 -3.58 4.98
CA ARG A 210 0.19 -5.05 4.96
C ARG A 210 -0.26 -5.73 6.25
N HIS A 211 -0.66 -4.95 7.26
CA HIS A 211 -1.08 -5.45 8.56
C HIS A 211 -2.60 -5.62 8.64
N ASP A 212 -3.05 -6.48 9.55
CA ASP A 212 -4.46 -6.62 9.84
C ASP A 212 -5.02 -5.33 10.47
N LEU A 213 -6.34 -5.16 10.36
CA LEU A 213 -7.02 -3.95 10.82
C LEU A 213 -6.73 -3.63 12.29
N ARG A 214 -6.70 -4.64 13.17
CA ARG A 214 -6.51 -4.42 14.60
C ARG A 214 -5.13 -3.88 14.89
N THR A 215 -4.10 -4.51 14.35
CA THR A 215 -2.71 -4.05 14.48
C THR A 215 -2.55 -2.62 13.94
N ALA A 216 -3.15 -2.33 12.79
CA ALA A 216 -3.11 -1.00 12.20
C ALA A 216 -3.83 0.04 13.08
N LEU A 217 -5.01 -0.30 13.62
CA LEU A 217 -5.77 0.57 14.52
C LEU A 217 -4.99 0.87 15.81
N GLU A 218 -4.43 -0.15 16.47
CA GLU A 218 -3.63 0.02 17.68
C GLU A 218 -2.39 0.90 17.44
N MET A 219 -1.76 0.77 16.27
CA MET A 219 -0.60 1.56 15.86
C MET A 219 -0.97 3.03 15.62
N PHE A 220 -1.93 3.31 14.75
CA PHE A 220 -2.29 4.67 14.33
C PHE A 220 -3.16 5.42 15.34
N ALA A 221 -3.68 4.75 16.37
CA ALA A 221 -4.27 5.40 17.55
C ALA A 221 -3.23 6.01 18.50
N SER A 222 -1.93 5.72 18.32
CA SER A 222 -0.87 6.28 19.16
C SER A 222 -0.48 7.69 18.71
N PRO A 223 -0.47 8.69 19.62
CA PRO A 223 -0.06 10.06 19.27
C PRO A 223 1.43 10.15 18.93
N LEU A 224 2.25 9.17 19.31
CA LEU A 224 3.70 9.16 19.03
C LEU A 224 4.02 9.18 17.52
N LEU A 225 3.10 8.74 16.66
CA LEU A 225 3.28 8.82 15.20
C LEU A 225 3.07 10.23 14.65
N THR A 226 2.60 11.18 15.45
CA THR A 226 2.39 12.57 15.04
C THR A 226 3.37 13.55 15.66
N GLU A 227 4.21 13.12 16.61
CA GLU A 227 5.10 13.99 17.40
C GLU A 227 6.41 14.39 16.69
N LEU A 228 6.76 13.72 15.59
CA LEU A 228 7.94 14.10 14.80
C LEU A 228 7.72 15.43 14.07
N GLU A 229 8.65 16.37 14.21
CA GLU A 229 8.58 17.76 13.71
C GLU A 229 9.01 17.88 12.23
N CYS A 230 8.53 16.97 11.37
CA CYS A 230 8.65 17.07 9.91
C CYS A 230 7.38 16.59 9.20
N HIS A 231 7.29 16.79 7.88
CA HIS A 231 6.21 16.19 7.11
C HIS A 231 6.40 14.67 7.06
N ILE A 232 5.32 13.91 7.26
CA ILE A 232 5.36 12.45 7.18
C ILE A 232 4.19 11.92 6.37
N ILE A 233 4.45 10.97 5.47
CA ILE A 233 3.43 10.22 4.75
C ILE A 233 3.49 8.76 5.19
N TYR A 234 2.41 8.26 5.80
CA TYR A 234 2.25 6.86 6.17
C TYR A 234 1.29 6.16 5.20
N THR A 235 1.67 5.02 4.64
CA THR A 235 0.68 4.16 3.96
C THR A 235 -0.21 3.45 4.97
N ILE A 236 -1.51 3.33 4.72
CA ILE A 236 -2.43 2.55 5.57
C ILE A 236 -3.26 1.55 4.76
N PRO A 237 -3.75 0.47 5.39
CA PRO A 237 -4.76 -0.39 4.78
C PRO A 237 -6.03 0.41 4.47
N ILE A 238 -6.66 0.17 3.33
CA ILE A 238 -7.92 0.85 2.98
C ILE A 238 -9.05 0.52 3.96
N SER A 239 -9.05 -0.68 4.56
CA SER A 239 -10.03 -1.02 5.60
C SER A 239 -9.92 -0.10 6.81
N LEU A 240 -8.71 0.29 7.23
CA LEU A 240 -8.52 1.23 8.34
C LEU A 240 -9.13 2.60 8.03
N ARG A 241 -8.93 3.09 6.80
CA ARG A 241 -9.44 4.39 6.33
C ARG A 241 -10.96 4.54 6.45
N TYR A 242 -11.71 3.46 6.25
CA TYR A 242 -13.18 3.45 6.30
C TYR A 242 -13.74 2.84 7.60
N SER A 243 -12.88 2.27 8.45
CA SER A 243 -13.32 1.66 9.69
C SER A 243 -13.91 2.70 10.65
N PRO A 244 -15.13 2.50 11.19
CA PRO A 244 -15.73 3.39 12.17
C PRO A 244 -14.84 3.62 13.40
N SER A 245 -14.07 2.62 13.81
CA SER A 245 -13.19 2.67 14.98
C SER A 245 -11.98 3.60 14.81
N PHE A 246 -11.64 3.97 13.58
CA PHE A 246 -10.49 4.83 13.30
C PHE A 246 -10.85 6.32 13.16
N ARG A 247 -12.13 6.69 13.15
CA ARG A 247 -12.57 8.07 12.86
C ARG A 247 -11.91 9.13 13.75
N GLN A 248 -11.84 8.90 15.06
CA GLN A 248 -11.25 9.85 15.98
C GLN A 248 -9.72 9.91 15.87
N PRO A 249 -8.96 8.79 15.90
CA PRO A 249 -7.52 8.83 15.62
C PRO A 249 -7.14 9.50 14.29
N MET A 250 -7.99 9.34 13.28
CA MET A 250 -7.78 9.90 11.95
C MET A 250 -7.80 11.44 11.93
N GLU A 251 -8.40 12.12 12.91
CA GLU A 251 -8.46 13.60 12.98
C GLU A 251 -7.08 14.24 13.13
N SER A 252 -6.09 13.50 13.65
CA SER A 252 -4.70 13.95 13.75
C SER A 252 -3.93 13.89 12.43
N PHE A 253 -4.56 13.44 11.35
CA PHE A 253 -3.93 13.22 10.05
C PHE A 253 -4.73 13.82 8.90
N GLN A 254 -4.02 14.18 7.83
CA GLN A 254 -4.61 14.47 6.54
C GLN A 254 -4.71 13.17 5.72
N CYS A 255 -5.91 12.80 5.29
CA CYS A 255 -6.13 11.56 4.56
C CYS A 255 -6.13 11.75 3.05
N LEU A 256 -5.41 10.88 2.37
CA LEU A 256 -5.33 10.78 0.93
C LEU A 256 -5.75 9.38 0.51
N ASP A 257 -6.56 9.29 -0.53
CA ASP A 257 -7.09 8.04 -1.05
C ASP A 257 -6.54 7.79 -2.46
N LEU A 258 -5.75 6.72 -2.64
CA LEU A 258 -5.37 6.20 -3.95
C LEU A 258 -6.35 5.09 -4.34
N TYR A 259 -7.42 5.49 -5.04
CA TYR A 259 -8.48 4.61 -5.52
C TYR A 259 -8.00 3.68 -6.64
N ASN A 260 -8.87 2.77 -7.09
CA ASN A 260 -8.63 1.96 -8.29
C ASN A 260 -9.21 2.66 -9.52
N LEU A 261 -8.66 2.38 -10.70
CA LEU A 261 -9.22 2.89 -11.96
C LEU A 261 -10.60 2.26 -12.19
N PRO A 262 -11.68 3.04 -12.34
CA PRO A 262 -13.01 2.48 -12.55
C PRO A 262 -13.04 1.66 -13.85
N VAL A 263 -13.57 0.44 -13.76
CA VAL A 263 -13.80 -0.42 -14.94
C VAL A 263 -15.28 -0.42 -15.37
N PHE A 264 -16.17 0.02 -14.50
CA PHE A 264 -17.56 0.30 -14.78
C PHE A 264 -17.90 1.73 -14.35
N GLU A 265 -18.94 2.30 -14.94
CA GLU A 265 -19.51 3.57 -14.48
C GLU A 265 -20.38 3.35 -13.24
N CYS A 266 -20.53 4.39 -12.42
CA CYS A 266 -21.55 4.44 -11.38
C CYS A 266 -22.70 5.37 -11.79
N ASP A 267 -23.88 5.16 -11.22
CA ASP A 267 -25.00 6.07 -11.39
C ASP A 267 -24.81 7.35 -10.53
N ARG A 268 -25.80 8.25 -10.59
CA ARG A 268 -25.78 9.53 -9.86
C ARG A 268 -25.80 9.37 -8.33
N ASN A 269 -26.14 8.20 -7.81
CA ASN A 269 -26.20 7.88 -6.39
C ASN A 269 -24.99 7.06 -5.92
N SER A 270 -23.96 6.93 -6.77
CA SER A 270 -22.79 6.07 -6.59
C SER A 270 -23.09 4.56 -6.75
N GLY A 271 -24.28 4.17 -7.21
CA GLY A 271 -24.64 2.78 -7.46
C GLY A 271 -23.88 2.18 -8.64
N PRO A 272 -23.30 0.98 -8.54
CA PRO A 272 -22.62 0.31 -9.64
C PRO A 272 -23.55 0.10 -10.84
N THR A 273 -22.98 0.18 -12.05
CA THR A 273 -23.71 -0.13 -13.30
C THR A 273 -22.98 -1.18 -14.11
N SER A 274 -23.63 -1.72 -15.14
CA SER A 274 -23.00 -2.61 -16.12
C SER A 274 -22.34 -1.87 -17.28
N THR A 275 -22.39 -0.53 -17.31
CA THR A 275 -21.81 0.28 -18.37
C THR A 275 -20.28 0.32 -18.22
N PRO A 276 -19.50 -0.10 -19.24
CA PRO A 276 -18.04 -0.02 -19.19
C PRO A 276 -17.54 1.41 -19.02
N ASN A 277 -16.63 1.64 -18.07
CA ASN A 277 -15.87 2.88 -18.01
C ASN A 277 -14.70 2.81 -18.99
N GLN A 278 -14.90 3.29 -20.23
CA GLN A 278 -13.92 3.13 -21.30
C GLN A 278 -12.60 3.85 -20.99
N ALA A 279 -12.64 5.01 -20.34
CA ALA A 279 -11.43 5.77 -19.99
C ALA A 279 -10.53 5.00 -19.01
N GLY A 280 -11.11 4.43 -17.95
CA GLY A 280 -10.37 3.61 -17.00
C GLY A 280 -9.83 2.33 -17.64
N ARG A 281 -10.64 1.65 -18.44
CA ARG A 281 -10.21 0.45 -19.18
C ARG A 281 -9.10 0.74 -20.18
N ASP A 282 -9.17 1.85 -20.92
CA ASP A 282 -8.13 2.26 -21.88
C ASP A 282 -6.79 2.57 -21.19
N ARG A 283 -6.83 3.18 -20.00
CA ARG A 283 -5.62 3.37 -19.16
C ARG A 283 -5.02 2.04 -18.73
N LEU A 284 -5.84 1.07 -18.28
CA LEU A 284 -5.38 -0.28 -17.93
C LEU A 284 -4.76 -1.00 -19.14
N LYS A 285 -5.41 -0.95 -20.31
CA LYS A 285 -4.84 -1.48 -21.57
C LYS A 285 -3.51 -0.80 -21.93
N SER A 286 -3.39 0.50 -21.68
CA SER A 286 -2.16 1.26 -21.88
C SER A 286 -1.02 0.78 -20.97
N VAL A 287 -1.30 0.33 -19.75
CA VAL A 287 -0.28 -0.26 -18.85
C VAL A 287 0.31 -1.53 -19.47
N ILE A 288 -0.50 -2.39 -20.06
CA ILE A 288 -0.04 -3.63 -20.70
C ILE A 288 0.75 -3.32 -21.98
N THR A 289 0.18 -2.50 -22.87
CA THR A 289 0.77 -2.19 -24.17
C THR A 289 2.08 -1.41 -24.03
N LYS A 290 2.16 -0.44 -23.12
CA LYS A 290 3.39 0.32 -22.85
C LYS A 290 4.53 -0.59 -22.36
N ARG A 291 4.22 -1.63 -21.58
CA ARG A 291 5.20 -2.64 -21.17
C ARG A 291 5.70 -3.46 -22.36
N LEU A 292 4.80 -3.97 -23.19
CA LEU A 292 5.15 -4.78 -24.36
C LEU A 292 5.95 -3.99 -25.40
N ALA A 293 5.70 -2.68 -25.55
CA ALA A 293 6.45 -1.80 -26.42
C ALA A 293 7.97 -1.82 -26.12
N LYS A 294 8.38 -2.07 -24.86
CA LYS A 294 9.79 -2.19 -24.46
C LYS A 294 10.53 -3.35 -25.14
N ILE A 295 9.80 -4.37 -25.57
CA ILE A 295 10.33 -5.52 -26.31
C ILE A 295 9.90 -5.51 -27.80
N ASN A 296 9.39 -4.37 -28.29
CA ASN A 296 8.85 -4.20 -29.64
C ASN A 296 7.71 -5.16 -29.99
N GLU A 297 6.91 -5.55 -28.99
CA GLU A 297 5.71 -6.36 -29.19
C GLU A 297 4.47 -5.49 -28.96
N THR A 298 3.52 -5.49 -29.88
CA THR A 298 2.24 -4.76 -29.73
C THR A 298 1.03 -5.67 -29.82
N ASP A 299 1.17 -6.81 -30.48
CA ASP A 299 0.05 -7.67 -30.89
C ASP A 299 0.01 -8.99 -30.10
N LEU A 300 0.82 -9.10 -29.04
CA LEU A 300 0.91 -10.30 -28.22
C LEU A 300 -0.39 -10.59 -27.44
N PHE A 301 -1.24 -9.58 -27.28
CA PHE A 301 -2.57 -9.67 -26.67
C PHE A 301 -3.59 -9.08 -27.65
N THR A 302 -4.68 -9.81 -27.93
CA THR A 302 -5.75 -9.27 -28.76
C THR A 302 -6.50 -8.15 -28.05
N PRO A 303 -7.16 -7.22 -28.77
CA PRO A 303 -7.97 -6.17 -28.15
C PRO A 303 -9.02 -6.70 -27.17
N ASP A 304 -9.73 -7.78 -27.52
CA ASP A 304 -10.74 -8.40 -26.66
C ASP A 304 -10.13 -9.04 -25.40
N ALA A 305 -8.92 -9.59 -25.51
CA ALA A 305 -8.21 -10.11 -24.35
C ALA A 305 -7.78 -8.97 -23.41
N LEU A 306 -7.22 -7.88 -23.96
CA LEU A 306 -6.85 -6.70 -23.19
C LEU A 306 -8.07 -6.09 -22.47
N GLU A 307 -9.20 -6.03 -23.15
CA GLU A 307 -10.48 -5.55 -22.60
C GLU A 307 -10.94 -6.43 -21.42
N LEU A 308 -10.95 -7.75 -21.62
CA LEU A 308 -11.36 -8.70 -20.59
C LEU A 308 -10.43 -8.70 -19.37
N LEU A 309 -9.11 -8.65 -19.59
CA LEU A 309 -8.13 -8.58 -18.49
C LEU A 309 -8.25 -7.26 -17.71
N SER A 310 -8.55 -6.15 -18.40
CA SER A 310 -8.74 -4.84 -17.77
C SER A 310 -10.01 -4.78 -16.93
N GLU A 311 -11.12 -5.33 -17.43
CA GLU A 311 -12.36 -5.48 -16.64
C GLU A 311 -12.12 -6.35 -15.40
N LYS A 312 -11.58 -7.55 -15.60
CA LYS A 312 -11.43 -8.54 -14.53
C LYS A 312 -10.31 -8.20 -13.54
N SER A 313 -9.47 -7.20 -13.81
CA SER A 313 -8.55 -6.66 -12.80
C SER A 313 -9.23 -5.74 -11.79
N GLY A 314 -10.47 -5.30 -12.05
CA GLY A 314 -11.17 -4.33 -11.20
C GLY A 314 -10.42 -3.01 -11.02
N GLY A 315 -9.57 -2.63 -11.99
CA GLY A 315 -8.73 -1.45 -11.86
C GLY A 315 -7.54 -1.55 -10.90
N VAL A 316 -7.37 -2.67 -10.20
CA VAL A 316 -6.22 -2.90 -9.31
C VAL A 316 -4.99 -3.19 -10.16
N LEU A 317 -4.01 -2.28 -10.18
CA LEU A 317 -2.83 -2.39 -11.04
C LEU A 317 -2.06 -3.70 -10.83
N ARG A 318 -1.86 -4.13 -9.58
CA ARG A 318 -1.17 -5.40 -9.30
C ARG A 318 -1.93 -6.61 -9.87
N ASP A 319 -3.26 -6.58 -9.83
CA ASP A 319 -4.08 -7.69 -10.32
C ASP A 319 -4.08 -7.71 -11.85
N LEU A 320 -4.10 -6.54 -12.51
CA LEU A 320 -3.90 -6.44 -13.96
C LEU A 320 -2.56 -7.06 -14.39
N ILE A 321 -1.47 -6.70 -13.72
CA ILE A 321 -0.14 -7.24 -14.01
C ILE A 321 -0.08 -8.75 -13.76
N ARG A 322 -0.72 -9.23 -12.69
CA ARG A 322 -0.81 -10.65 -12.36
C ARG A 322 -1.60 -11.43 -13.42
N LEU A 323 -2.74 -10.91 -13.87
CA LEU A 323 -3.55 -11.48 -14.93
C LEU A 323 -2.80 -11.53 -16.26
N ALA A 324 -2.11 -10.45 -16.66
CA ALA A 324 -1.28 -10.42 -17.86
C ALA A 324 -0.14 -11.45 -17.79
N ARG A 325 0.53 -11.55 -16.64
CA ARG A 325 1.57 -12.56 -16.38
C ARG A 325 1.02 -13.99 -16.49
N GLY A 326 -0.14 -14.24 -15.88
CA GLY A 326 -0.85 -15.52 -15.94
C GLY A 326 -1.24 -15.89 -17.36
N ALA A 327 -1.73 -14.92 -18.14
CA ALA A 327 -2.06 -15.12 -19.55
C ALA A 327 -0.85 -15.54 -20.39
N CYS A 328 0.34 -14.95 -20.17
CA CYS A 328 1.58 -15.43 -20.80
C CYS A 328 1.92 -16.89 -20.43
N GLN A 329 1.71 -17.29 -19.17
CA GLN A 329 1.95 -18.68 -18.73
C GLN A 329 0.97 -19.66 -19.37
N VAL A 330 -0.31 -19.30 -19.44
CA VAL A 330 -1.34 -20.11 -20.07
C VAL A 330 -1.07 -20.23 -21.58
N ALA A 331 -0.72 -19.14 -22.26
CA ALA A 331 -0.36 -19.15 -23.68
C ALA A 331 0.83 -20.08 -23.95
N LEU A 332 1.86 -20.03 -23.11
CA LEU A 332 3.01 -20.94 -23.16
C LEU A 332 2.57 -22.40 -23.00
N LYS A 333 1.77 -22.71 -21.97
CA LYS A 333 1.28 -24.08 -21.69
C LYS A 333 0.46 -24.63 -22.86
N LYS A 334 -0.34 -23.78 -23.51
CA LYS A 334 -1.19 -24.14 -24.65
C LYS A 334 -0.49 -24.03 -26.00
N LYS A 335 0.80 -23.64 -26.03
CA LYS A 335 1.60 -23.43 -27.25
C LYS A 335 0.96 -22.42 -28.22
N LYS A 336 0.30 -21.38 -27.69
CA LYS A 336 -0.27 -20.27 -28.45
C LYS A 336 0.76 -19.18 -28.69
N GLU A 337 0.64 -18.47 -29.80
CA GLU A 337 1.57 -17.38 -30.20
C GLU A 337 1.11 -16.01 -29.69
N TYR A 338 -0.15 -15.88 -29.27
CA TYR A 338 -0.71 -14.67 -28.69
C TYR A 338 -1.75 -15.03 -27.61
N VAL A 339 -2.11 -14.05 -26.79
CA VAL A 339 -3.19 -14.13 -25.81
C VAL A 339 -4.49 -13.69 -26.47
N ASP A 340 -5.37 -14.64 -26.73
CA ASP A 340 -6.76 -14.40 -27.14
C ASP A 340 -7.72 -14.45 -25.93
N THR A 341 -9.00 -14.23 -26.18
CA THR A 341 -10.06 -14.28 -25.16
C THR A 341 -10.13 -15.64 -24.46
N THR A 342 -9.81 -16.74 -25.13
CA THR A 342 -9.79 -18.08 -24.52
C THR A 342 -8.65 -18.20 -23.50
N ILE A 343 -7.45 -17.74 -23.86
CA ILE A 343 -6.30 -17.71 -22.95
C ILE A 343 -6.54 -16.75 -21.78
N ALA A 344 -7.10 -15.57 -22.05
CA ALA A 344 -7.44 -14.61 -21.00
C ALA A 344 -8.46 -15.20 -20.00
N LYS A 345 -9.54 -15.84 -20.47
CA LYS A 345 -10.52 -16.53 -19.62
C LYS A 345 -9.88 -17.61 -18.74
N GLU A 346 -8.99 -18.43 -19.29
CA GLU A 346 -8.29 -19.45 -18.49
C GLU A 346 -7.35 -18.82 -17.45
N ALA A 347 -6.64 -17.73 -17.79
CA ALA A 347 -5.82 -17.01 -16.82
C ALA A 347 -6.64 -16.38 -15.68
N ILE A 348 -7.80 -15.80 -16.00
CA ILE A 348 -8.74 -15.25 -15.02
C ILE A 348 -9.28 -16.36 -14.10
N GLN A 349 -9.65 -17.51 -14.67
CA GLN A 349 -10.10 -18.66 -13.89
C GLN A 349 -9.01 -19.22 -12.95
N GLU A 350 -7.75 -19.24 -13.40
CA GLU A 350 -6.63 -19.62 -12.51
C GLU A 350 -6.43 -18.61 -11.38
N GLU A 351 -6.53 -17.30 -11.64
CA GLU A 351 -6.41 -16.28 -10.61
C GLU A 351 -7.60 -16.29 -9.64
N ARG A 352 -8.82 -16.49 -10.15
CA ARG A 352 -10.04 -16.58 -9.35
C ARG A 352 -9.92 -17.67 -8.28
N LYS A 353 -9.22 -18.77 -8.51
CA LYS A 353 -9.02 -19.83 -7.49
C LYS A 353 -8.33 -19.36 -6.21
N ALA A 354 -7.63 -18.23 -6.24
CA ALA A 354 -7.03 -17.64 -5.04
C ALA A 354 -8.05 -16.95 -4.11
N TYR A 355 -9.27 -16.71 -4.58
CA TYR A 355 -10.35 -16.08 -3.83
C TYR A 355 -11.20 -17.13 -3.12
N THR A 356 -11.33 -17.01 -1.79
CA THR A 356 -12.15 -17.90 -0.95
C THR A 356 -13.26 -17.09 -0.30
N ILE A 357 -14.44 -17.12 -0.92
CA ILE A 357 -15.63 -16.41 -0.45
C ILE A 357 -16.43 -17.37 0.43
N ASN A 358 -16.84 -16.91 1.61
CA ASN A 358 -17.68 -17.67 2.52
C ASN A 358 -19.15 -17.26 2.34
N ASP A 359 -20.08 -18.15 2.69
CA ASP A 359 -21.52 -17.90 2.53
C ASP A 359 -22.01 -16.61 3.18
N TYR A 360 -21.42 -16.24 4.33
CA TYR A 360 -21.79 -15.03 5.08
C TYR A 360 -21.37 -13.72 4.38
N HIS A 361 -20.47 -13.78 3.40
CA HIS A 361 -20.05 -12.59 2.64
C HIS A 361 -21.11 -12.14 1.63
N PHE A 362 -21.84 -13.07 1.03
CA PHE A 362 -22.64 -12.77 -0.16
C PHE A 362 -23.76 -11.75 0.05
N LYS A 363 -24.43 -11.77 1.22
CA LYS A 363 -25.47 -10.79 1.53
C LYS A 363 -24.90 -9.37 1.55
N GLU A 364 -23.72 -9.21 2.10
CA GLU A 364 -23.05 -7.91 2.18
C GLU A 364 -22.51 -7.49 0.81
N LEU A 365 -21.93 -8.42 0.05
CA LEU A 365 -21.52 -8.18 -1.34
C LEU A 365 -22.68 -7.73 -2.22
N ALA A 366 -23.86 -8.36 -2.10
CA ALA A 366 -25.07 -7.96 -2.82
C ALA A 366 -25.49 -6.53 -2.47
N THR A 367 -25.44 -6.17 -1.19
CA THR A 367 -25.81 -4.83 -0.71
C THR A 367 -24.85 -3.77 -1.26
N VAL A 368 -23.54 -4.06 -1.24
CA VAL A 368 -22.53 -3.15 -1.81
C VAL A 368 -22.71 -3.03 -3.33
N HIS A 369 -22.93 -4.14 -4.04
CA HIS A 369 -23.13 -4.14 -5.50
C HIS A 369 -24.40 -3.38 -5.93
N GLU A 370 -25.44 -3.38 -5.10
CA GLU A 370 -26.67 -2.63 -5.36
C GLU A 370 -26.52 -1.14 -5.05
N THR A 371 -25.88 -0.81 -3.92
CA THR A 371 -25.92 0.56 -3.36
C THR A 371 -24.68 1.39 -3.65
N GLY A 372 -23.56 0.75 -3.98
CA GLY A 372 -22.27 1.39 -4.16
C GLY A 372 -21.59 1.85 -2.88
N ARG A 373 -22.10 1.43 -1.72
CA ARG A 373 -21.71 1.96 -0.40
C ARG A 373 -21.26 0.84 0.52
N LEU A 374 -20.24 1.15 1.31
CA LEU A 374 -19.86 0.31 2.45
C LEU A 374 -20.95 0.37 3.53
N THR A 375 -21.17 -0.75 4.20
CA THR A 375 -22.02 -0.82 5.38
C THR A 375 -21.17 -0.94 6.64
N THR A 376 -21.80 -0.70 7.78
CA THR A 376 -21.20 -0.92 9.11
C THR A 376 -21.79 -2.15 9.79
N ASN A 377 -22.33 -3.10 9.01
CA ASN A 377 -22.89 -4.33 9.55
C ASN A 377 -21.79 -5.16 10.20
N THR A 378 -22.09 -5.73 11.37
CA THR A 378 -21.16 -6.61 12.08
C THR A 378 -21.51 -8.08 11.82
N HIS A 379 -20.47 -8.91 11.84
CA HIS A 379 -20.60 -10.36 11.86
C HIS A 379 -19.74 -10.93 12.97
N HIS A 380 -20.17 -12.07 13.51
CA HIS A 380 -19.48 -12.74 14.60
C HIS A 380 -19.07 -14.15 14.17
N LEU A 381 -17.76 -14.42 14.18
CA LEU A 381 -17.22 -15.77 13.99
C LEU A 381 -16.66 -16.31 15.31
N PRO A 382 -16.92 -17.59 15.67
CA PRO A 382 -16.51 -18.15 16.96
C PRO A 382 -15.03 -18.01 17.32
N LYS A 383 -14.14 -17.93 16.31
CA LYS A 383 -12.68 -17.81 16.51
C LYS A 383 -12.14 -16.39 16.32
N GLN A 384 -12.90 -15.49 15.70
CA GLN A 384 -12.45 -14.14 15.32
C GLN A 384 -13.15 -13.06 16.15
N GLY A 385 -14.27 -13.39 16.80
CA GLY A 385 -15.12 -12.43 17.50
C GLY A 385 -16.00 -11.65 16.54
N GLU A 386 -16.48 -10.49 17.00
CA GLU A 386 -17.28 -9.56 16.22
C GLU A 386 -16.38 -8.61 15.41
N PHE A 387 -16.73 -8.38 14.16
CA PHE A 387 -16.02 -7.45 13.26
C PHE A 387 -16.99 -6.82 12.25
N VAL A 388 -16.63 -5.67 11.69
CA VAL A 388 -17.36 -5.03 10.60
C VAL A 388 -17.07 -5.78 9.30
N ILE A 389 -18.10 -6.30 8.63
CA ILE A 389 -17.94 -7.19 7.47
C ILE A 389 -17.19 -6.48 6.34
N CYS A 390 -17.53 -5.22 6.07
CA CYS A 390 -16.89 -4.44 5.00
C CYS A 390 -15.39 -4.23 5.19
N ASP A 391 -14.88 -4.22 6.43
CA ASP A 391 -13.44 -4.10 6.66
C ASP A 391 -12.70 -5.34 6.11
N GLU A 392 -13.29 -6.53 6.30
CA GLU A 392 -12.77 -7.78 5.75
C GLU A 392 -12.94 -7.86 4.22
N LEU A 393 -14.08 -7.41 3.69
CA LEU A 393 -14.31 -7.39 2.23
C LEU A 393 -13.33 -6.47 1.50
N LEU A 394 -13.02 -5.32 2.09
CA LEU A 394 -12.01 -4.39 1.57
C LEU A 394 -10.61 -4.98 1.65
N GLN A 395 -10.25 -5.56 2.80
CA GLN A 395 -8.92 -6.16 3.03
C GLN A 395 -8.63 -7.30 2.05
N ASN A 396 -9.62 -8.15 1.77
CA ASN A 396 -9.50 -9.28 0.85
C ASN A 396 -9.75 -8.90 -0.62
N LYS A 397 -9.98 -7.62 -0.92
CA LYS A 397 -10.32 -7.12 -2.27
C LYS A 397 -11.57 -7.79 -2.85
N TYR A 398 -12.54 -8.17 -2.03
CA TYR A 398 -13.86 -8.61 -2.51
C TYR A 398 -14.71 -7.40 -2.88
N VAL A 399 -14.50 -6.30 -2.16
CA VAL A 399 -15.01 -4.97 -2.50
C VAL A 399 -13.84 -4.05 -2.83
N LEU A 400 -13.98 -3.34 -3.93
CA LEU A 400 -13.02 -2.37 -4.46
C LEU A 400 -13.60 -0.96 -4.35
N GLY A 401 -12.73 0.01 -4.11
CA GLY A 401 -13.09 1.43 -4.02
C GLY A 401 -12.59 2.15 -5.27
N TYR A 402 -13.44 3.01 -5.81
CA TYR A 402 -13.21 3.72 -7.06
C TYR A 402 -13.41 5.22 -6.88
N TYR A 403 -12.70 5.98 -7.70
CA TYR A 403 -12.89 7.42 -7.81
C TYR A 403 -14.06 7.75 -8.75
N GLY A 404 -14.74 8.85 -8.46
CA GLY A 404 -15.85 9.45 -9.22
C GLY A 404 -16.20 10.81 -8.63
N ASP A 405 -17.32 11.41 -9.03
CA ASP A 405 -17.83 12.65 -8.40
C ASP A 405 -17.98 12.48 -6.88
N HIS A 406 -18.33 11.27 -6.47
CA HIS A 406 -18.28 10.77 -5.10
C HIS A 406 -17.58 9.41 -5.10
N THR A 407 -16.84 9.12 -4.02
CA THR A 407 -16.27 7.79 -3.79
C THR A 407 -17.38 6.73 -3.81
N TRP A 408 -17.13 5.64 -4.51
CA TRP A 408 -18.07 4.52 -4.60
C TRP A 408 -17.34 3.19 -4.53
N PHE A 409 -18.09 2.14 -4.23
CA PHE A 409 -17.56 0.80 -3.99
C PHE A 409 -18.32 -0.22 -4.80
N ASP A 410 -17.63 -1.27 -5.25
CA ASP A 410 -18.29 -2.38 -5.92
C ASP A 410 -17.56 -3.69 -5.68
N VAL A 411 -18.26 -4.78 -5.93
CA VAL A 411 -17.72 -6.12 -5.91
C VAL A 411 -16.63 -6.26 -6.97
N HIS A 412 -15.52 -6.91 -6.61
CA HIS A 412 -14.43 -7.13 -7.56
C HIS A 412 -14.95 -7.94 -8.76
N PRO A 413 -14.77 -7.47 -10.01
CA PRO A 413 -15.34 -8.15 -11.19
C PRO A 413 -14.87 -9.58 -11.42
N ILE A 414 -13.77 -10.00 -10.77
CA ILE A 414 -13.29 -11.38 -10.83
C ILE A 414 -14.21 -12.36 -10.09
N ILE A 415 -14.96 -11.89 -9.08
CA ILE A 415 -15.87 -12.69 -8.26
C ILE A 415 -17.36 -12.42 -8.54
N ILE A 416 -17.69 -11.61 -9.56
CA ILE A 416 -19.08 -11.22 -9.82
C ILE A 416 -19.97 -12.41 -10.16
N GLU A 417 -19.44 -13.40 -10.90
CA GLU A 417 -20.17 -14.62 -11.26
C GLU A 417 -20.56 -15.45 -10.03
N ASP A 418 -19.77 -15.41 -8.95
CA ASP A 418 -20.11 -16.08 -7.69
C ASP A 418 -21.31 -15.43 -7.01
N LEU A 419 -21.37 -14.10 -7.04
CA LEU A 419 -22.48 -13.34 -6.47
C LEU A 419 -23.77 -13.61 -7.26
N GLU A 420 -23.70 -13.60 -8.59
CA GLU A 420 -24.84 -13.91 -9.46
C GLU A 420 -25.37 -15.33 -9.24
N GLN A 421 -24.48 -16.32 -9.11
CA GLN A 421 -24.86 -17.70 -8.79
C GLN A 421 -25.55 -17.80 -7.43
N TRP A 422 -25.02 -17.12 -6.42
CA TRP A 422 -25.64 -17.07 -5.10
C TRP A 422 -27.03 -16.43 -5.16
N GLN A 423 -27.20 -15.28 -5.81
CA GLN A 423 -28.49 -14.61 -5.97
C GLN A 423 -29.51 -15.50 -6.71
N GLY A 424 -29.08 -16.19 -7.77
CA GLY A 424 -29.92 -17.16 -8.49
C GLY A 424 -30.39 -18.31 -7.61
N SER A 425 -29.53 -18.81 -6.71
CA SER A 425 -29.89 -19.87 -5.76
C SER A 425 -30.92 -19.41 -4.72
N GLN A 426 -30.83 -18.16 -4.24
CA GLN A 426 -31.78 -17.57 -3.30
C GLN A 426 -33.16 -17.37 -3.93
N ASN A 427 -33.22 -16.83 -5.15
CA ASN A 427 -34.47 -16.63 -5.88
C ASN A 427 -35.20 -17.96 -6.17
N SER A 428 -34.44 -19.01 -6.47
CA SER A 428 -34.99 -20.35 -6.68
C SER A 428 -35.60 -20.94 -5.41
N ALA A 429 -34.98 -20.70 -4.25
CA ALA A 429 -35.45 -21.19 -2.95
C ALA A 429 -36.69 -20.46 -2.40
N VAL A 430 -36.92 -19.20 -2.80
CA VAL A 430 -38.12 -18.42 -2.42
C VAL A 430 -39.33 -18.77 -3.32
N SER A 431 -39.08 -19.29 -4.52
CA SER A 431 -40.11 -19.70 -5.48
C SER A 431 -40.62 -21.15 -5.33
N SER A 432 -39.98 -21.93 -4.46
CA SER A 432 -40.34 -23.31 -4.09
C SER A 432 -40.95 -23.34 -2.70
#